data_AF-A0A1E4M5K0-F1
#
_entry.id   AF-A0A1E4M5K0-F1
#
_cell.length_a   1.000
_cell.length_b   1.000
_cell.length_c   1.000
_cell.angle_alpha   90.00
_cell.angle_beta   90.00
_cell.angle_gamma   90.00
#
_symmetry.space_group_name_H-M   'P 1'
#
loop_
_entity.id
_entity.type
_entity.pdbx_description
1 polymer ?
#
loop_
_entity_poly.entity_id
_entity_poly.type
_entity_poly.pdbx_seq_one_letter_code
_entity_poly.pdbx_strand_id
1 'polypeptide(L)'
;MVFAFVLGFGLVGVLLNVGSQVLPYWAQVAFWVVFGLLAASLGLLGWLSVRARTRARGEALRGYTTALSDRQALPQSDPATGRVIRRAGAPYLTRREFRSARTRT
;
A
#
# COMPACT_ATOMS: atom_id res chain seq x y z
N MET A 1 -21.03 -1.45 8.31
CA MET A 1 -19.65 -0.93 8.48
C MET A 1 -19.57 0.58 8.23
N VAL A 2 -20.06 1.11 7.11
CA VAL A 2 -19.99 2.55 6.79
C VAL A 2 -20.67 3.43 7.86
N PHE A 3 -21.87 3.05 8.33
CA PHE A 3 -22.62 3.81 9.33
C PHE A 3 -21.89 3.95 10.68
N ALA A 4 -21.28 2.88 11.18
CA ALA A 4 -20.48 2.91 12.41
C ALA A 4 -19.21 3.76 12.25
N PHE A 5 -18.64 3.79 11.04
CA PHE A 5 -17.45 4.60 10.74
C PHE A 5 -17.77 6.09 10.72
N VAL A 6 -18.91 6.47 10.12
CA VAL A 6 -19.40 7.86 10.09
C VAL A 6 -19.74 8.34 11.50
N LEU A 7 -20.43 7.53 12.30
CA LEU A 7 -20.74 7.87 13.69
C LEU A 7 -19.48 7.98 14.55
N GLY A 8 -18.50 7.09 14.37
CA GLY A 8 -17.23 7.14 15.08
C GLY A 8 -16.43 8.41 14.76
N PHE A 9 -16.27 8.73 13.47
CA PHE A 9 -15.58 9.95 13.05
C PHE A 9 -16.33 11.22 13.48
N GLY A 10 -17.65 11.22 13.38
CA GLY A 10 -18.49 12.34 13.83
C GLY A 10 -18.35 12.59 15.33
N LEU A 11 -18.41 11.54 16.15
CA LEU A 11 -18.24 11.64 17.59
C LEU A 11 -16.86 12.18 17.98
N VAL A 12 -15.80 11.67 17.35
CA VAL A 12 -14.42 12.18 17.57
C VAL A 12 -14.33 13.66 17.19
N GLY A 13 -14.89 14.06 16.06
CA GLY A 13 -14.90 15.47 15.64
C GLY A 13 -15.61 16.39 16.64
N VAL A 14 -16.76 15.97 17.16
CA VAL A 14 -17.51 16.71 18.18
C VAL A 14 -16.71 16.83 19.48
N LEU A 15 -16.10 15.74 19.95
CA LEU A 15 -15.28 15.74 21.17
C LEU A 15 -14.06 16.66 21.06
N LEU A 16 -13.36 16.64 19.92
CA LEU A 16 -12.22 17.53 19.67
C LEU A 16 -12.65 19.00 19.61
N ASN A 17 -13.82 19.28 19.00
CA ASN A 17 -14.34 20.64 18.95
C ASN A 17 -14.71 21.18 20.33
N VAL A 18 -15.48 20.43 21.12
CA VAL A 18 -15.86 20.81 22.49
C VAL A 18 -14.62 20.94 23.37
N GLY A 19 -13.70 19.98 23.30
CA GLY A 19 -12.45 20.00 24.06
C GLY A 19 -11.53 21.18 23.67
N SER A 20 -11.60 21.68 22.44
CA SER A 20 -10.83 22.86 22.06
C SER A 20 -11.35 24.15 22.71
N GLN A 21 -12.64 24.22 23.07
CA GLN A 21 -13.24 25.47 23.57
C GLN A 21 -12.75 25.90 24.95
N VAL A 22 -12.15 24.99 25.74
CA VAL A 22 -11.54 25.33 27.03
C VAL A 22 -10.14 25.95 26.90
N LEU A 23 -9.57 25.94 25.70
CA LEU A 23 -8.26 26.54 25.43
C LEU A 23 -8.40 28.03 25.10
N PRO A 24 -7.38 28.86 25.39
CA PRO A 24 -7.33 30.23 24.88
C PRO A 24 -7.23 30.25 23.35
N TYR A 25 -7.74 31.30 22.71
CA TYR A 25 -7.89 31.38 21.24
C TYR A 25 -6.62 31.03 20.45
N TRP A 26 -5.46 31.55 20.86
CA TRP A 26 -4.19 31.26 20.18
C TRP A 26 -3.82 29.76 20.25
N ALA A 27 -4.14 29.09 21.36
CA ALA A 27 -3.90 27.66 21.53
C ALA A 27 -4.91 26.82 20.73
N GLN A 28 -6.15 27.30 20.56
CA GLN A 28 -7.13 26.68 19.66
C GLN A 28 -6.64 26.69 18.21
N VAL A 29 -6.14 27.84 17.74
CA VAL A 29 -5.60 27.96 16.38
C VAL A 29 -4.42 27.01 16.19
N ALA A 30 -3.47 27.00 17.12
CA ALA A 30 -2.32 26.08 17.07
C ALA A 30 -2.76 24.61 17.08
N PHE A 31 -3.74 24.25 17.92
CA PHE A 31 -4.29 22.90 17.99
C PHE A 31 -4.86 22.44 16.64
N TRP A 32 -5.70 23.26 15.99
CA TRP A 32 -6.31 22.91 14.70
C TRP A 32 -5.28 22.81 13.57
N VAL A 33 -4.25 23.66 13.57
CA VAL A 33 -3.14 23.57 12.60
C VAL A 33 -2.39 22.25 12.77
N VAL A 34 -1.98 21.91 13.99
CA VAL A 34 -1.24 20.67 14.27
C VAL A 34 -2.09 19.45 13.95
N PHE A 35 -3.36 19.45 14.37
CA PHE A 35 -4.29 18.35 14.09
C PHE A 35 -4.52 18.17 12.59
N GLY A 36 -4.69 19.27 11.84
CA GLY A 36 -4.83 19.24 10.38
C GLY A 36 -3.61 18.64 9.68
N LEU A 37 -2.40 19.01 10.10
CA LEU A 37 -1.15 18.45 9.56
C LEU A 37 -1.02 16.95 9.84
N LEU A 38 -1.37 16.52 11.05
CA LEU A 38 -1.39 15.11 11.44
C LEU A 38 -2.40 14.32 10.60
N ALA A 39 -3.63 14.83 10.46
CA ALA A 39 -4.67 14.19 9.67
C ALA A 39 -4.27 14.07 8.19
N ALA A 40 -3.69 15.13 7.61
CA ALA A 40 -3.19 15.12 6.24
C ALA A 40 -2.05 14.11 6.05
N SER A 41 -1.11 14.05 6.99
CA SER A 41 0.03 13.12 6.96
C SER A 41 -0.43 11.66 7.02
N LEU A 42 -1.35 11.34 7.93
CA LEU A 42 -1.94 10.01 8.05
C LEU A 42 -2.78 9.65 6.82
N GLY A 43 -3.53 10.61 6.27
CA GLY A 43 -4.27 10.44 5.03
C GLY A 43 -3.36 10.13 3.84
N LEU A 44 -2.24 10.84 3.72
CA LEU A 44 -1.24 10.61 2.67
C LEU A 44 -0.58 9.23 2.81
N LEU A 45 -0.15 8.85 4.02
CA LEU A 45 0.41 7.53 4.32
C LEU A 45 -0.58 6.40 3.99
N GLY A 46 -1.84 6.57 4.39
CA GLY A 46 -2.92 5.63 4.08
C GLY A 46 -3.14 5.51 2.58
N TRP A 47 -3.20 6.64 1.86
CA TRP A 47 -3.36 6.66 0.41
C TRP A 47 -2.20 5.98 -0.32
N LEU A 48 -0.96 6.28 0.06
CA LEU A 48 0.23 5.63 -0.50
C LEU A 48 0.23 4.12 -0.23
N SER A 49 -0.19 3.70 0.97
CA SER A 49 -0.29 2.29 1.34
C SER A 49 -1.35 1.54 0.53
N VAL A 50 -2.53 2.14 0.34
CA VAL A 50 -3.58 1.59 -0.52
C VAL A 50 -3.10 1.51 -1.96
N ARG A 51 -2.45 2.56 -2.46
CA ARG A 51 -1.90 2.61 -3.83
C ARG A 51 -0.81 1.56 -4.06
N ALA A 52 0.04 1.31 -3.07
CA ALA A 52 1.04 0.25 -3.11
C ALA A 52 0.38 -1.13 -3.18
N ARG A 53 -0.65 -1.38 -2.35
CA ARG A 53 -1.40 -2.65 -2.35
C ARG A 53 -2.18 -2.88 -3.64
N THR A 54 -2.78 -1.85 -4.22
CA THR A 54 -3.51 -1.99 -5.50
C THR A 54 -2.57 -2.29 -6.66
N ARG A 55 -1.39 -1.68 -6.69
CA ARG A 55 -0.33 -2.06 -7.65
C ARG A 55 0.10 -3.51 -7.46
N ALA A 56 0.43 -3.92 -6.23
CA ALA A 56 0.83 -5.29 -5.94
C ALA A 56 -0.25 -6.32 -6.32
N ARG A 57 -1.54 -6.01 -6.10
CA ARG A 57 -2.66 -6.88 -6.54
C ARG A 57 -2.80 -6.94 -8.06
N GLY A 58 -2.63 -5.82 -8.76
CA GLY A 58 -2.65 -5.79 -10.23
C GLY A 58 -1.50 -6.58 -10.85
N GLU A 59 -0.34 -6.59 -10.19
CA GLU A 59 0.83 -7.38 -10.57
C GLU A 59 0.61 -8.88 -10.30
N ALA A 60 0.05 -9.23 -9.14
CA ALA A 60 -0.30 -10.61 -8.80
C ALA A 60 -1.34 -11.21 -9.77
N LEU A 61 -2.38 -10.46 -10.13
CA LEU A 61 -3.43 -10.91 -11.07
C LEU A 61 -2.91 -11.15 -12.49
N ARG A 62 -1.81 -10.51 -12.88
CA ARG A 62 -1.20 -10.68 -14.21
C ARG A 62 -0.19 -11.83 -14.25
N GLY A 63 0.02 -12.56 -13.15
CA GLY A 63 0.98 -13.67 -13.10
C GLY A 63 2.45 -13.24 -13.17
N TYR A 64 2.72 -11.92 -13.14
CA TYR A 64 4.04 -11.33 -13.14
C TYR A 64 4.21 -10.57 -11.83
N THR A 65 4.69 -11.24 -10.79
CA THR A 65 5.02 -10.58 -9.54
C THR A 65 6.28 -9.72 -9.75
N THR A 66 6.13 -8.41 -9.89
CA THR A 66 7.24 -7.45 -10.03
C THR A 66 7.74 -6.90 -8.71
N ALA A 67 7.36 -7.51 -7.58
CA ALA A 67 7.95 -7.23 -6.29
C ALA A 67 9.41 -7.70 -6.26
N LEU A 68 10.29 -6.93 -6.91
CA LEU A 68 11.74 -7.13 -7.04
C LEU A 68 12.45 -7.48 -5.71
N SER A 69 11.82 -7.17 -4.56
CA SER A 69 12.35 -7.41 -3.23
C SER A 69 11.88 -8.70 -2.55
N ASP A 70 10.87 -9.40 -3.08
CA ASP A 70 10.30 -10.57 -2.42
C ASP A 70 10.83 -11.86 -3.04
N ARG A 71 11.72 -12.56 -2.34
CA ARG A 71 12.22 -13.87 -2.79
C ARG A 71 11.03 -14.83 -2.81
N GLN A 72 10.46 -15.05 -3.98
CA GLN A 72 9.40 -16.05 -4.13
C GLN A 72 9.95 -17.43 -3.74
N ALA A 73 9.34 -18.04 -2.73
CA ALA A 73 9.67 -19.39 -2.28
C ALA A 73 9.27 -20.48 -3.28
N LEU A 74 8.58 -20.12 -4.37
CA LEU A 74 8.08 -21.04 -5.39
C LEU A 74 8.94 -20.99 -6.66
N PRO A 75 9.21 -22.15 -7.29
CA PRO A 75 9.82 -22.18 -8.62
C PRO A 75 8.90 -21.50 -9.64
N GLN A 76 9.49 -20.76 -10.57
CA GLN A 76 8.76 -20.16 -11.69
C GLN A 76 8.89 -21.08 -12.90
N SER A 77 7.76 -21.55 -13.42
CA SER A 77 7.67 -22.37 -14.62
C SER A 77 7.27 -21.51 -15.82
N ASP A 78 7.79 -21.82 -17.00
CA ASP A 78 7.29 -21.26 -18.25
C ASP A 78 5.90 -21.87 -18.55
N PRO A 79 4.85 -21.05 -18.66
CA PRO A 79 3.50 -21.55 -18.93
C PRO A 79 3.35 -22.23 -20.29
N ALA A 80 4.23 -21.95 -21.26
CA ALA A 80 4.17 -22.57 -22.58
C ALA A 80 4.82 -23.96 -22.63
N THR A 81 5.88 -24.19 -21.85
CA THR A 81 6.70 -25.41 -21.91
C THR A 81 6.67 -26.25 -20.64
N GLY A 82 6.07 -25.73 -19.56
CA GLY A 82 6.05 -26.36 -18.23
C GLY A 82 7.42 -26.42 -17.54
N ARG A 83 8.50 -25.94 -18.19
CA ARG A 83 9.86 -26.02 -17.66
C ARG A 83 10.12 -24.95 -16.60
N VAL A 84 10.84 -25.31 -15.55
CA VAL A 84 11.24 -24.36 -14.50
C VAL A 84 12.31 -23.41 -15.06
N ILE A 85 11.92 -22.15 -15.29
CA ILE A 85 12.80 -21.07 -15.77
C ILE A 85 13.50 -20.35 -14.62
N ARG A 86 13.01 -20.49 -13.39
CA ARG A 86 13.65 -19.95 -12.19
C ARG A 86 13.41 -20.88 -11.00
N ARG A 87 14.47 -21.20 -10.27
CA ARG A 87 14.38 -22.00 -9.03
C ARG A 87 13.75 -21.19 -7.89
N ALA A 88 13.15 -21.89 -6.93
CA ALA A 88 12.68 -21.29 -5.68
C ALA A 88 13.79 -20.51 -4.98
N GLY A 89 13.48 -19.31 -4.47
CA GLY A 89 14.42 -18.47 -3.72
C GLY A 89 15.40 -17.64 -4.56
N ALA A 90 15.45 -17.83 -5.88
CA ALA A 90 16.28 -17.01 -6.77
C ALA A 90 15.66 -15.61 -7.00
N PRO A 91 16.47 -14.57 -7.26
CA PRO A 91 15.97 -13.22 -7.57
C PRO A 91 15.07 -13.21 -8.80
N TYR A 92 14.20 -12.20 -8.90
CA TYR A 92 13.31 -12.04 -10.06
C TYR A 92 14.09 -11.84 -11.35
N LEU A 93 13.69 -12.56 -12.39
CA LEU A 93 14.18 -12.32 -13.74
C LEU A 93 13.64 -10.98 -14.23
N THR A 94 14.51 -10.13 -14.77
CA THR A 94 14.08 -8.92 -15.47
C THR A 94 13.29 -9.29 -16.74
N ARG A 95 12.51 -8.35 -17.28
CA ARG A 95 11.72 -8.58 -18.53
C ARG A 95 12.61 -9.00 -19.71
N ARG A 96 13.87 -8.57 -19.71
CA ARG A 96 14.88 -8.94 -20.70
C ARG A 96 15.35 -10.38 -20.48
N GLU A 97 15.65 -10.74 -19.23
CA GLU A 97 16.08 -12.09 -18.85
C GLU A 97 15.01 -13.14 -19.12
N PHE A 98 13.74 -12.84 -18.83
CA PHE A 98 12.62 -13.75 -19.13
C PHE A 98 12.53 -14.06 -20.63
N ARG A 99 12.66 -13.04 -21.49
CA ARG A 99 12.64 -13.24 -22.94
C ARG A 99 13.85 -14.05 -23.42
N SER A 100 15.03 -13.79 -22.88
CA SER A 100 16.23 -14.55 -23.25
C SER A 100 16.20 -16.00 -22.75
N ALA A 101 15.61 -16.26 -21.58
CA ALA A 101 15.43 -17.62 -21.07
C ALA A 101 14.48 -18.42 -21.98
N ARG A 102 13.44 -17.76 -22.49
CA ARG A 102 12.49 -18.33 -23.45
C ARG A 102 13.07 -18.61 -24.83
N THR A 103 14.05 -17.83 -25.30
CA THR A 103 14.69 -18.06 -26.61
C THR A 103 15.90 -19.00 -26.56
N ARG A 104 16.44 -19.29 -25.37
CA ARG A 104 17.53 -20.27 -25.17
C ARG A 104 17.03 -21.70 -24.92
N THR A 105 15.71 -21.91 -24.93
CA THR A 105 15.06 -23.22 -24.77
C THR A 105 14.55 -23.74 -26.09
#